data_AF-M5FV95-F1
#
_entry.id   AF-M5FV95-F1
#
_cell.length_a   1.000
_cell.length_b   1.000
_cell.length_c   1.000
_cell.angle_alpha   90.00
_cell.angle_beta   90.00
_cell.angle_gamma   90.00
#
_symmetry.space_group_name_H-M   'P 1'
#
loop_
_entity.id
_entity.type
_entity.pdbx_description
1 polymer ?
#
loop_
_entity_poly.entity_id
_entity_poly.type
_entity_poly.pdbx_seq_one_letter_code
_entity_poly.pdbx_strand_id
1 'polypeptide(L)'
;MESVNGLVNQLLGHVPNLCIGISSLNFYVQAFVLPNPPFHLLLSCPFHVLASCMTQDYMDRKQKVQITCPNPHQTINLWTQLHHMGRKHAIQDF
;
A
#
# COMPACT_ATOMS: atom_id res chain seq x y z
N MET A 1 -0.08 0.09 17.60
CA MET A 1 -0.78 -0.85 16.69
C MET A 1 -0.42 -2.25 17.15
N GLU A 2 -1.40 -3.10 17.43
CA GLU A 2 -1.13 -4.47 17.89
C GLU A 2 -0.90 -5.35 16.67
N SER A 3 0.31 -5.92 16.55
CA SER A 3 0.62 -6.87 15.49
C SER A 3 -0.06 -8.21 15.77
N VAL A 4 -0.32 -9.00 14.72
CA VAL A 4 -0.80 -10.40 14.80
C VAL A 4 0.09 -11.26 15.71
N ASN A 5 1.33 -10.82 15.95
CA ASN A 5 2.31 -11.50 16.79
C ASN A 5 2.27 -11.07 18.27
N GLY A 6 1.27 -10.29 18.71
CA GLY A 6 1.16 -9.78 20.09
C GLY A 6 2.19 -8.71 20.46
N LEU A 7 3.06 -8.31 19.53
CA LEU A 7 3.97 -7.18 19.71
C LEU A 7 3.20 -5.89 19.43
N VAL A 8 3.10 -5.04 20.46
CA VAL A 8 2.65 -3.66 20.29
C VAL A 8 3.73 -2.92 19.50
N ASN A 9 3.50 -2.72 18.21
CA ASN A 9 4.36 -1.86 17.43
C ASN A 9 4.16 -0.43 17.94
N GLN A 10 5.18 0.07 18.64
CA GLN A 10 5.27 1.46 19.07
C GLN A 10 5.40 2.34 17.83
N LEU A 11 4.45 3.26 17.66
CA LEU A 11 4.50 4.26 16.60
C LEU A 11 5.66 5.21 16.86
N LEU A 12 6.51 5.45 15.87
CA LEU A 12 7.54 6.49 15.95
C LEU A 12 6.96 7.89 15.77
N GLY A 13 5.85 7.99 15.04
CA GLY A 13 5.17 9.26 14.78
C GLY A 13 4.10 9.13 13.72
N HIS A 14 3.54 10.27 13.34
CA HIS A 14 2.59 10.39 12.25
C HIS A 14 3.03 11.49 11.28
N VAL A 15 2.73 11.33 10.00
CA VAL A 15 2.96 12.34 8.96
C VAL A 15 1.60 12.77 8.43
N PRO A 16 1.16 14.01 8.72
CA PRO A 16 -0.09 14.52 8.18
C PRO A 16 0.07 14.94 6.73
N ASN A 17 -1.01 14.80 5.94
CA ASN A 17 -1.09 15.25 4.54
C ASN A 17 0.06 14.75 3.64
N LEU A 18 0.49 13.50 3.84
CA LEU A 18 1.49 12.87 2.98
C LEU A 18 0.92 12.69 1.57
N CYS A 19 1.55 13.30 0.57
CA CYS A 19 1.23 13.09 -0.83
C CYS A 19 1.79 11.74 -1.29
N ILE A 20 0.92 10.85 -1.77
CA ILE A 20 1.27 9.56 -2.35
C ILE A 20 0.83 9.56 -3.82
N GLY A 21 1.81 9.40 -4.71
CA GLY A 21 1.56 9.20 -6.14
C GLY A 21 1.37 7.71 -6.45
N ILE A 22 0.27 7.37 -7.14
CA ILE A 22 0.01 6.02 -7.65
C ILE A 22 -0.34 6.14 -9.12
N SER A 23 0.59 5.74 -10.00
CA SER A 23 0.47 5.99 -11.44
C SER A 23 0.22 7.49 -11.70
N SER A 24 -0.88 7.86 -12.35
CA SER A 24 -1.27 9.25 -12.62
C SER A 24 -2.10 9.90 -11.50
N LEU A 25 -2.36 9.20 -10.39
CA LEU A 25 -3.21 9.68 -9.30
C LEU A 25 -2.36 10.19 -8.13
N ASN A 26 -2.83 11.26 -7.48
CA ASN A 26 -2.24 11.76 -6.23
C ASN A 26 -3.27 11.69 -5.11
N PHE A 27 -2.85 11.18 -3.96
CA PHE A 27 -3.66 11.10 -2.74
C PHE A 27 -2.93 11.80 -1.60
N TYR A 28 -3.68 12.53 -0.78
CA TYR A 28 -3.15 13.10 0.47
C TYR A 28 -3.71 12.29 1.63
N VAL A 29 -2.82 11.65 2.40
CA VAL A 29 -3.22 10.73 3.46
C VAL A 29 -2.51 11.02 4.78
N GLN A 30 -3.11 10.51 5.85
CA GLN A 30 -2.46 10.41 7.15
C GLN A 30 -1.61 9.13 7.19
N ALA A 31 -0.29 9.26 7.36
CA ALA A 31 0.61 8.11 7.49
C ALA A 31 1.10 7.94 8.93
N PHE A 32 1.36 6.69 9.32
CA PHE A 32 1.93 6.34 10.61
C PHE A 32 3.29 5.66 10.40
N VAL A 33 4.30 6.09 11.13
CA VAL A 33 5.67 5.59 10.99
C VAL A 33 5.92 4.48 12.00
N LEU A 34 6.37 3.33 11.49
CA LEU A 34 6.76 2.17 12.28
C LEU A 34 8.29 2.03 12.27
N PRO A 35 8.92 1.56 13.36
CA PRO A 35 10.38 1.49 13.46
C PRO A 35 11.00 0.45 12.54
N ASN A 36 10.41 -0.75 12.45
CA ASN A 36 10.92 -1.84 11.63
C ASN A 36 9.75 -2.62 10.97
N PRO A 37 8.95 -2.00 10.08
CA PRO A 37 7.87 -2.70 9.40
C PRO A 37 8.43 -3.69 8.36
N PRO A 38 7.78 -4.85 8.15
CA PRO A 38 8.15 -5.79 7.08
C PRO A 38 7.70 -5.30 5.68
N PHE A 39 7.32 -4.04 5.55
CA PHE A 39 6.82 -3.39 4.35
C PHE A 39 7.25 -1.92 4.35
N HIS A 40 7.39 -1.31 3.18
CA HIS A 40 7.71 0.11 3.08
C HIS A 40 6.49 0.99 3.32
N LEU A 41 5.32 0.58 2.83
CA LEU A 41 4.06 1.30 2.95
C LEU A 41 2.91 0.29 3.02
N LEU A 42 1.99 0.51 3.95
CA LEU A 42 0.76 -0.26 4.06
C LEU A 42 -0.44 0.65 3.82
N LEU A 43 -1.17 0.37 2.74
CA LEU A 43 -2.43 1.05 2.43
C LEU A 43 -3.56 0.32 3.18
N SER A 44 -4.10 0.96 4.20
CA SER A 44 -5.10 0.38 5.09
C SER A 44 -6.53 0.54 4.56
N CYS A 45 -7.52 0.00 5.27
CA CYS A 45 -8.94 0.14 4.91
C CYS A 45 -9.39 1.61 4.71
N PRO A 46 -8.98 2.60 5.54
CA PRO A 46 -9.24 4.01 5.25
C PRO A 46 -8.80 4.47 3.86
N PHE A 47 -7.63 4.03 3.40
CA PHE A 47 -7.19 4.31 2.03
C PHE A 47 -8.09 3.63 1.00
N HIS A 48 -8.46 2.36 1.22
CA HIS A 48 -9.35 1.62 0.32
C HIS A 48 -10.71 2.30 0.18
N VAL A 49 -11.26 2.86 1.26
CA VAL A 49 -12.50 3.63 1.22
C VAL A 49 -12.30 4.95 0.48
N LEU A 50 -11.25 5.71 0.81
CA LEU A 50 -10.95 7.00 0.17
C LEU A 50 -10.82 6.87 -1.36
N ALA A 51 -10.10 5.84 -1.81
CA ALA A 51 -9.80 5.63 -3.22
C ALA A 51 -10.77 4.64 -3.90
N SER A 52 -11.89 4.31 -3.25
CA SER A 52 -12.90 3.36 -3.74
C SER A 52 -12.27 2.11 -4.39
N CYS A 53 -11.30 1.53 -3.68
CA CYS A 53 -10.50 0.42 -4.18
C CYS A 53 -11.37 -0.82 -4.35
N MET A 54 -11.22 -1.50 -5.48
CA MET A 54 -11.82 -2.81 -5.73
C MET A 54 -10.74 -3.81 -6.10
N THR A 55 -10.74 -4.96 -5.44
CA THR A 55 -9.82 -6.05 -5.73
C THR A 55 -10.56 -7.18 -6.43
N GLN A 56 -9.97 -7.71 -7.50
CA GLN A 56 -10.49 -8.85 -8.23
C GLN A 56 -9.40 -9.91 -8.35
N ASP A 57 -9.67 -11.07 -7.74
CA ASP A 57 -8.80 -12.23 -7.84
C ASP A 57 -9.20 -13.10 -9.04
N TYR A 58 -8.20 -13.63 -9.71
CA TYR A 58 -8.34 -14.52 -10.86
C TYR A 58 -7.79 -15.91 -10.54
N MET A 59 -8.34 -16.93 -11.20
CA MET A 59 -7.96 -18.34 -10.97
C MET A 59 -6.48 -18.64 -11.31
N ASP A 60 -5.86 -17.81 -12.15
CA ASP A 60 -4.44 -17.89 -12.50
C ASP A 60 -3.51 -17.22 -11.46
N ARG A 61 -4.04 -16.97 -10.24
CA ARG A 61 -3.34 -16.33 -9.11
C ARG A 61 -2.92 -14.89 -9.39
N LYS A 62 -3.42 -14.27 -10.46
CA LYS A 62 -3.31 -12.82 -10.64
C LYS A 62 -4.37 -12.13 -9.80
N GLN A 63 -4.03 -10.95 -9.31
CA GLN A 63 -4.99 -10.05 -8.71
C GLN A 63 -4.90 -8.70 -9.41
N LYS A 64 -6.06 -8.12 -9.68
CA LYS A 64 -6.20 -6.76 -10.21
C LYS A 64 -6.76 -5.88 -9.10
N VAL A 65 -6.12 -4.74 -8.88
CA VAL A 65 -6.59 -3.69 -7.98
C VAL A 65 -7.03 -2.51 -8.83
N GLN A 66 -8.31 -2.20 -8.79
CA GLN A 66 -8.85 -0.98 -9.38
C GLN A 66 -8.87 0.10 -8.31
N ILE A 67 -8.37 1.29 -8.65
CA ILE A 67 -8.30 2.45 -7.76
C ILE A 67 -9.00 3.61 -8.45
N THR A 68 -9.94 4.25 -7.77
CA THR A 68 -10.70 5.40 -8.27
C THR A 68 -10.43 6.61 -7.39
N CYS A 69 -9.72 7.60 -7.93
CA CYS A 69 -9.53 8.84 -7.19
C CYS A 69 -10.85 9.63 -7.15
N PRO A 70 -11.37 10.06 -5.98
CA PRO A 70 -12.61 10.83 -5.91
C PRO A 70 -12.49 12.21 -6.56
N ASN A 71 -11.27 12.69 -6.84
CA ASN A 71 -11.01 13.95 -7.55
C ASN A 71 -9.67 13.82 -8.29
N PRO A 72 -9.64 13.65 -9.64
CA PRO A 72 -10.60 14.09 -10.66
C PRO A 72 -11.58 13.01 -11.18
N HIS A 73 -12.00 12.02 -10.36
CA HIS A 73 -12.77 10.84 -10.81
C HIS A 73 -12.04 9.95 -11.83
N GLN A 74 -10.71 9.94 -11.77
CA GLN A 74 -9.91 9.07 -12.62
C GLN A 74 -9.75 7.68 -11.98
N THR A 75 -9.92 6.66 -12.81
CA THR A 75 -9.80 5.25 -12.43
C THR A 75 -8.58 4.63 -13.10
N ILE A 76 -7.78 3.89 -12.34
CA ILE A 76 -6.66 3.10 -12.83
C ILE A 76 -6.81 1.63 -12.43
N ASN A 77 -6.15 0.75 -13.19
CA ASN A 77 -6.04 -0.66 -12.88
C ASN A 77 -4.57 -1.03 -12.67
N LEU A 78 -4.28 -1.68 -11.55
CA LEU A 78 -2.96 -2.18 -11.21
C LEU A 78 -3.02 -3.70 -11.13
N TRP A 79 -2.02 -4.35 -11.72
CA TRP A 79 -1.83 -5.79 -11.54
C TRP A 79 -0.86 -6.02 -10.39
N THR A 80 -1.24 -6.87 -9.45
CA THR A 80 -0.30 -7.27 -8.41
C THR A 80 0.75 -8.19 -9.00
N GLN A 81 1.99 -8.03 -8.53
CA GLN A 81 3.01 -9.02 -8.81
C GLN A 81 2.83 -10.19 -7.85
N LEU A 82 2.97 -11.41 -8.37
CA LEU A 82 3.05 -12.60 -7.53
C LEU A 82 4.22 -12.45 -6.57
N HIS A 83 3.96 -12.54 -5.27
CA HIS A 83 5.00 -12.58 -4.26
C HIS A 83 5.83 -13.85 -4.47
N HIS A 84 6.97 -13.73 -5.15
CA HIS A 84 7.97 -14.79 -5.16
C HIS A 84 8.68 -14.76 -3.80
N MET A 85 8.25 -15.60 -2.85
CA MET A 85 9.03 -15.85 -1.64
C MET A 85 10.31 -16.57 -2.04
N GLY A 86 11.38 -15.82 -2.35
CA GLY A 86 12.66 -16.41 -2.73
C GLY A 86 13.76 -15.40 -3.07
N ARG A 87 14.65 -15.22 -2.08
CA ARG A 87 16.01 -14.63 -2.10
C ARG A 87 16.12 -13.10 -1.98
N LYS A 88 16.77 -12.73 -0.88
CA LYS A 88 17.49 -11.47 -0.66
C LYS A 88 18.24 -11.10 -1.96
N HIS A 89 17.76 -10.10 -2.69
CA HIS A 89 18.60 -9.43 -3.65
C HIS A 89 19.53 -8.53 -2.86
N ALA A 90 20.82 -8.85 -2.93
CA ALA A 90 21.88 -7.94 -2.58
C ALA A 90 21.65 -6.64 -3.38
N ILE A 91 21.76 -5.52 -2.67
CA ILE A 91 21.89 -4.20 -3.25
C ILE A 91 23.07 -4.27 -4.23
N GLN A 92 22.81 -4.03 -5.52
CA GLN A 92 23.83 -3.54 -6.43
C GLN A 92 23.57 -2.04 -6.60
N ASP A 93 24.60 -1.29 -6.22
CA ASP A 93 24.74 0.15 -6.39
C ASP A 93 24.43 0.60 -7.81
N PHE A 94 23.72 1.73 -7.96
CA PHE A 94 24.06 2.86 -8.83
C PHE A 94 23.33 4.12 -8.34
#